data_AF-K1Z378-F1
#
_entry.id   AF-K1Z378-F1
#
_cell.length_a   1.000
_cell.length_b   1.000
_cell.length_c   1.000
_cell.angle_alpha   90.00
_cell.angle_beta   90.00
_cell.angle_gamma   90.00
#
_symmetry.space_group_name_H-M   'P 1'
#
loop_
_entity.id
_entity.type
_entity.pdbx_description
1 polymer ?
#
loop_
_entity_poly.entity_id
_entity_poly.type
_entity_poly.pdbx_seq_one_letter_code
_entity_poly.pdbx_strand_id
1 'polypeptide(L)'
;MKILRQYQLDIIFLFFAIVLILWAFFYGLKYLGADPHDYEWFVALPLMFFYLVYISHIRDKISLSDRRALTTKSLVYWILFGVSLFETYTTPIPAKDYWSLNALYLIFSILLADSYWDFKSITMKSLKK
;
A
#
# COMPACT_ATOMS: atom_id res chain seq x y z
N MET A 1 -7.26 -3.16 -20.47
CA MET A 1 -5.85 -2.71 -20.26
C MET A 1 -5.67 -1.37 -19.51
N LYS A 2 -6.30 -0.24 -19.91
CA LYS A 2 -6.11 1.05 -19.21
C LYS A 2 -6.54 1.01 -17.73
N ILE A 3 -7.63 0.30 -17.42
CA ILE A 3 -8.23 0.24 -16.08
C ILE A 3 -7.35 -0.52 -15.07
N LEU A 4 -6.71 -1.64 -15.46
CA LEU A 4 -5.83 -2.41 -14.57
C LEU A 4 -4.56 -1.63 -14.21
N ARG A 5 -3.95 -0.95 -15.19
CA ARG A 5 -2.79 -0.09 -14.94
C ARG A 5 -3.17 1.07 -14.02
N GLN A 6 -4.35 1.64 -14.22
CA GLN A 6 -4.88 2.68 -13.35
C GLN A 6 -5.06 2.16 -11.92
N TYR A 7 -5.66 0.98 -11.73
CA TYR A 7 -5.79 0.34 -10.42
C TYR A 7 -4.45 0.13 -9.69
N GLN A 8 -3.43 -0.39 -10.39
CA GLN A 8 -2.09 -0.57 -9.81
C GLN A 8 -1.48 0.77 -9.40
N LEU A 9 -1.62 1.79 -10.24
CA LEU A 9 -1.15 3.13 -9.92
C LEU A 9 -1.94 3.73 -8.75
N ASP A 10 -3.26 3.51 -8.68
CA ASP A 10 -4.12 4.00 -7.61
C ASP A 10 -3.74 3.38 -6.26
N ILE A 11 -3.46 2.06 -6.21
CA ILE A 11 -2.93 1.39 -5.01
C ILE A 11 -1.68 2.11 -4.51
N ILE A 12 -0.77 2.45 -5.42
CA ILE A 12 0.57 2.90 -5.06
C ILE A 12 0.60 4.40 -4.74
N PHE A 13 -0.02 5.23 -5.57
CA PHE A 13 -0.11 6.67 -5.31
C PHE A 13 -0.91 6.95 -4.05
N LEU A 14 -1.98 6.20 -3.79
CA LEU A 14 -2.76 6.39 -2.59
C LEU A 14 -1.99 5.93 -1.34
N PHE A 15 -1.28 4.81 -1.40
CA PHE A 15 -0.36 4.42 -0.33
C PHE A 15 0.70 5.50 -0.07
N PHE A 16 1.37 6.00 -1.11
CA PHE A 16 2.37 7.04 -0.99
C PHE A 16 1.81 8.33 -0.36
N ALA A 17 0.63 8.76 -0.81
CA ALA A 17 -0.05 9.93 -0.27
C ALA A 17 -0.37 9.75 1.23
N ILE A 18 -0.87 8.57 1.63
CA ILE A 18 -1.16 8.27 3.05
C ILE A 18 0.12 8.29 3.88
N VAL A 19 1.21 7.70 3.38
CA VAL A 19 2.51 7.73 4.06
C VAL A 19 2.99 9.16 4.27
N LEU A 20 2.89 10.02 3.25
CA LEU A 20 3.24 11.44 3.39
C LEU A 20 2.37 12.16 4.43
N ILE A 21 1.07 11.89 4.46
CA ILE A 21 0.15 12.49 5.45
C ILE A 21 0.53 12.03 6.87
N LEU A 22 0.80 10.73 7.06
CA LEU A 22 1.22 10.19 8.36
C LEU A 22 2.54 10.81 8.81
N TRP A 23 3.53 10.91 7.93
CA TRP A 23 4.79 11.58 8.24
C TRP A 23 4.58 13.03 8.63
N ALA A 24 3.85 13.79 7.84
CA ALA A 24 3.56 15.19 8.13
C ALA A 24 2.87 15.34 9.50
N PHE A 25 1.94 14.45 9.84
CA PHE A 25 1.27 14.42 11.13
C PHE A 25 2.23 14.07 12.28
N PHE A 26 3.06 13.04 12.15
CA PHE A 26 4.02 12.64 13.19
C PHE A 26 5.08 13.72 13.44
N TYR A 27 5.62 14.33 12.39
CA TYR A 27 6.52 15.48 12.53
C TYR A 27 5.82 16.68 13.17
N GLY A 28 4.55 16.94 12.81
CA GLY A 28 3.74 17.98 13.42
C GLY A 28 3.52 17.77 14.92
N LEU A 29 3.19 16.55 15.36
CA LEU A 29 3.04 16.23 16.78
C LEU A 29 4.35 16.39 17.54
N LYS A 30 5.45 15.87 16.99
CA LYS A 30 6.77 16.01 17.61
C LYS A 30 7.18 17.47 17.74
N TYR A 31 6.86 18.31 16.75
CA TYR A 31 7.10 19.75 16.79
C TYR A 31 6.28 20.44 17.90
N LEU A 32 5.05 19.97 18.16
CA LEU A 32 4.19 20.47 19.24
C LEU A 32 4.53 19.87 20.62
N GLY A 33 5.54 19.00 20.71
CA GLY A 33 5.96 18.35 21.95
C GLY A 33 5.11 17.15 22.38
N ALA A 34 4.23 16.66 21.52
CA ALA A 34 3.45 15.44 21.75
C ALA A 34 4.20 14.20 21.22
N ASP A 35 4.01 13.05 21.87
CA ASP A 35 4.54 11.77 21.38
C ASP A 35 3.65 11.24 20.24
N PRO A 36 4.18 11.07 19.01
CA PRO A 36 3.41 10.52 17.90
C PRO A 36 2.90 9.09 18.14
N HIS A 37 3.53 8.31 19.02
CA HIS A 37 3.09 6.94 19.33
C HIS A 37 1.70 6.90 19.97
N ASP A 38 1.36 7.88 20.80
CA ASP A 38 0.05 7.96 21.46
C ASP A 38 -1.09 8.21 20.47
N TYR A 39 -0.76 8.82 19.33
CA TYR A 39 -1.73 9.29 18.35
C TYR A 39 -1.69 8.54 17.02
N GLU A 40 -0.74 7.61 16.83
CA GLU A 40 -0.49 6.99 15.54
C GLU A 40 -1.74 6.34 14.95
N TRP A 41 -2.51 5.64 15.78
CA TRP A 41 -3.69 4.88 15.35
C TRP A 41 -4.90 5.76 15.09
N PHE A 42 -5.01 6.90 15.77
CA PHE A 42 -6.10 7.85 15.55
C PHE A 42 -6.09 8.43 14.14
N VAL A 43 -4.90 8.61 13.56
CA VAL A 43 -4.75 9.09 12.18
C VAL A 43 -4.60 7.94 11.19
N ALA A 44 -3.87 6.88 11.55
CA ALA A 44 -3.66 5.76 10.64
C ALA A 44 -4.93 4.95 10.36
N LEU A 45 -5.77 4.66 11.36
CA LEU A 45 -6.96 3.81 11.15
C LEU A 45 -7.95 4.41 10.13
N PRO A 46 -8.36 5.69 10.23
CA PRO A 46 -9.24 6.28 9.24
C PRO A 46 -8.64 6.25 7.82
N LEU A 47 -7.34 6.52 7.69
CA LEU A 47 -6.65 6.51 6.41
C LEU A 47 -6.55 5.09 5.82
N MET A 48 -6.22 4.10 6.64
CA MET A 48 -6.19 2.68 6.23
C MET A 48 -7.57 2.18 5.83
N PHE A 49 -8.61 2.55 6.58
CA PHE A 49 -9.98 2.19 6.24
C PHE A 49 -10.41 2.82 4.90
N PHE A 50 -10.14 4.11 4.72
CA PHE A 50 -10.38 4.79 3.44
C PHE A 50 -9.64 4.10 2.30
N TYR A 51 -8.36 3.75 2.51
CA TYR A 51 -7.54 3.06 1.52
C TYR A 51 -8.15 1.74 1.08
N LEU A 52 -8.52 0.88 2.04
CA LEU A 52 -9.11 -0.42 1.78
C LEU A 52 -10.44 -0.32 1.03
N VAL A 53 -11.34 0.58 1.48
CA VAL A 53 -12.65 0.76 0.86
C VAL A 53 -12.52 1.29 -0.56
N TYR A 54 -11.68 2.31 -0.76
CA TYR A 54 -11.48 2.93 -2.07
C TYR A 54 -10.89 1.94 -3.09
N ILE A 55 -9.83 1.22 -2.71
CA ILE A 55 -9.20 0.23 -3.59
C ILE A 55 -10.15 -0.92 -3.88
N SER A 56 -10.89 -1.42 -2.88
CA SER A 56 -11.91 -2.47 -3.10
C SER A 56 -12.98 -2.02 -4.08
N HIS A 57 -13.46 -0.78 -3.96
CA HIS A 57 -14.45 -0.23 -4.88
C HIS A 57 -13.95 -0.11 -6.33
N ILE A 58 -12.66 0.19 -6.54
CA ILE A 58 -12.07 0.20 -7.90
C ILE A 58 -11.89 -1.23 -8.40
N ARG A 59 -11.42 -2.14 -7.53
CA ARG A 59 -11.20 -3.55 -7.86
C ARG A 59 -12.43 -4.22 -8.44
N ASP A 60 -13.60 -3.93 -7.89
CA ASP A 60 -14.88 -4.52 -8.34
C ASP A 60 -15.26 -4.13 -9.77
N LYS A 61 -14.69 -3.03 -10.29
CA LYS A 61 -14.92 -2.56 -11.67
C LYS A 61 -14.03 -3.27 -12.70
N ILE A 62 -13.08 -4.08 -12.26
CA ILE A 62 -12.09 -4.73 -13.13
C ILE A 62 -12.54 -6.15 -13.48
N SER A 63 -12.84 -6.39 -14.76
CA SER A 63 -13.17 -7.74 -15.25
C SER A 63 -12.00 -8.70 -15.02
N LEU A 64 -12.30 -9.95 -14.65
CA LEU A 64 -11.28 -10.99 -14.44
C LEU A 64 -10.46 -11.27 -15.71
N SER A 65 -11.09 -11.18 -16.89
CA SER A 65 -10.43 -11.39 -18.19
C SER A 65 -9.46 -10.28 -18.57
N ASP A 66 -9.56 -9.10 -17.94
CA ASP A 66 -8.64 -7.98 -18.15
C ASP A 66 -7.38 -8.05 -17.26
N ARG A 67 -7.33 -8.97 -16.30
CA ARG A 67 -6.18 -9.17 -15.42
C ARG A 67 -5.11 -9.92 -16.23
N ARG A 68 -4.00 -9.25 -16.57
CA ARG A 68 -2.88 -9.83 -17.34
C ARG A 68 -1.53 -9.61 -16.66
N ALA A 69 -0.64 -10.55 -16.97
CA ALA A 69 0.69 -10.73 -16.43
C ALA A 69 1.58 -9.47 -16.47
N LEU A 70 2.37 -9.36 -15.41
CA LEU A 70 3.47 -8.42 -15.17
C LEU A 70 4.16 -7.95 -16.47
N THR A 71 4.35 -6.64 -16.61
CA THR A 71 5.36 -6.11 -17.53
C THR A 71 6.58 -5.68 -16.72
N THR A 72 7.76 -6.18 -17.08
CA THR A 72 9.01 -6.05 -16.32
C THR A 72 9.37 -4.59 -15.96
N LYS A 73 8.94 -3.64 -16.79
CA LYS A 73 9.19 -2.21 -16.59
C LYS A 73 8.47 -1.63 -15.36
N SER A 74 7.24 -2.05 -15.06
CA SER A 74 6.52 -1.55 -13.88
C SER A 74 7.16 -2.06 -12.59
N LEU A 75 7.62 -3.31 -12.59
CA LEU A 75 8.26 -3.94 -11.42
C LEU A 75 9.54 -3.22 -10.99
N VAL A 76 10.34 -2.69 -11.92
CA VAL A 76 11.56 -1.92 -11.59
C VAL A 76 11.23 -0.63 -10.84
N TYR A 77 10.22 0.13 -11.29
CA TYR A 77 9.77 1.33 -10.57
C TYR A 77 9.30 0.99 -9.15
N TRP A 78 8.69 -0.19 -8.96
CA TRP A 78 8.19 -0.64 -7.65
C TRP A 78 9.28 -1.16 -6.73
N ILE A 79 10.31 -1.83 -7.25
CA ILE A 79 11.51 -2.16 -6.48
C ILE A 79 12.16 -0.86 -5.99
N LEU A 80 12.32 0.14 -6.86
CA LEU A 80 12.90 1.44 -6.48
C LEU A 80 12.06 2.17 -5.43
N PHE A 81 10.72 2.13 -5.56
CA PHE A 81 9.83 2.70 -4.55
C PHE A 81 9.93 1.96 -3.21
N GLY A 82 9.94 0.62 -3.22
CA GLY A 82 10.16 -0.19 -2.02
C GLY A 82 11.51 0.12 -1.35
N VAL A 83 12.58 0.22 -2.13
CA VAL A 83 13.91 0.61 -1.63
C VAL A 83 13.88 2.01 -1.00
N SER A 84 13.18 2.98 -1.61
CA SER A 84 13.05 4.32 -1.03
C SER A 84 12.29 4.34 0.31
N LEU A 85 11.32 3.43 0.51
CA LEU A 85 10.67 3.26 1.81
C LEU A 85 11.64 2.69 2.84
N PHE A 86 12.51 1.75 2.46
CA PHE A 86 13.55 1.24 3.34
C PHE A 86 14.57 2.33 3.72
N GLU A 87 14.87 3.28 2.85
CA GLU A 87 15.72 4.44 3.21
C GLU A 87 15.08 5.32 4.31
N THR A 88 13.75 5.30 4.48
CA THR A 88 13.11 6.02 5.59
C THR A 88 13.43 5.42 6.97
N TYR A 89 13.96 4.20 7.04
CA TYR A 89 14.34 3.54 8.30
C TYR A 89 15.57 4.18 8.96
N THR A 90 16.34 4.99 8.23
CA THR A 90 17.51 5.71 8.75
C THR A 90 17.20 7.17 9.11
N THR A 91 15.93 7.60 9.08
CA THR A 91 15.53 8.97 9.41
C THR A 91 15.40 9.18 10.92
N PRO A 92 15.37 10.44 11.42
CA PRO A 92 15.29 10.76 12.86
C PRO A 92 14.04 10.23 13.57
N ILE A 93 13.04 9.82 12.80
CA ILE A 93 11.87 9.08 13.26
C ILE A 93 11.83 7.82 12.39
N PRO A 94 12.35 6.68 12.85
CA PRO A 94 12.41 5.47 12.04
C PRO A 94 11.01 4.91 11.75
N ALA A 95 10.71 4.59 10.49
CA ALA A 95 9.43 3.98 10.11
C ALA A 95 9.14 2.66 10.87
N LYS A 96 10.20 1.91 11.23
CA LYS A 96 10.11 0.64 11.97
C LYS A 96 9.49 0.77 13.36
N ASP A 97 9.57 1.96 13.96
CA ASP A 97 9.14 2.18 15.34
C ASP A 97 7.61 2.33 15.43
N TYR A 98 6.93 2.54 14.29
CA TYR A 98 5.48 2.75 14.22
C TYR A 98 4.78 1.51 13.65
N TRP A 99 3.96 0.87 14.49
CA TRP A 99 3.17 -0.29 14.08
C TRP A 99 2.14 0.05 13.02
N SER A 100 1.64 1.28 13.04
CA SER A 100 0.71 1.79 12.01
C SER A 100 1.31 1.77 10.60
N LEU A 101 2.58 2.15 10.45
CA LEU A 101 3.29 2.10 9.16
C LEU A 101 3.55 0.67 8.69
N ASN A 102 3.92 -0.23 9.62
CA ASN A 102 4.07 -1.66 9.31
C ASN A 102 2.75 -2.28 8.84
N ALA A 103 1.63 -1.97 9.51
CA ALA A 103 0.31 -2.44 9.12
C ALA A 103 -0.11 -1.90 7.73
N LEU A 104 0.12 -0.60 7.49
CA LEU A 104 -0.16 0.02 6.19
C LEU A 104 0.67 -0.62 5.06
N TYR A 105 1.96 -0.88 5.31
CA TYR A 105 2.83 -1.56 4.35
C TYR A 105 2.38 -2.99 4.06
N LEU A 106 1.91 -3.72 5.07
CA LEU A 106 1.35 -5.06 4.90
C LEU A 106 0.08 -5.03 4.04
N ILE A 107 -0.84 -4.10 4.31
CA ILE A 107 -2.06 -3.88 3.51
C ILE A 107 -1.68 -3.57 2.06
N PHE A 108 -0.77 -2.62 1.86
CA PHE A 108 -0.24 -2.26 0.54
C PHE A 108 0.31 -3.48 -0.20
N SER A 109 1.14 -4.29 0.46
CA SER A 109 1.76 -5.47 -0.13
C SER A 109 0.72 -6.50 -0.57
N ILE A 110 -0.32 -6.72 0.24
CA ILE A 110 -1.43 -7.63 -0.10
C ILE A 110 -2.22 -7.11 -1.30
N LEU A 111 -2.61 -5.82 -1.28
CA LEU A 111 -3.39 -5.21 -2.37
C LEU A 111 -2.60 -5.19 -3.68
N LEU A 112 -1.30 -4.89 -3.59
CA LEU A 112 -0.41 -4.91 -4.74
C LEU A 112 -0.25 -6.34 -5.28
N ALA A 113 -0.07 -7.34 -4.42
CA ALA A 113 -0.03 -8.74 -4.82
C ALA A 113 -1.35 -9.17 -5.50
N ASP A 114 -2.51 -8.81 -4.95
CA ASP A 114 -3.83 -9.05 -5.55
C ASP A 114 -4.00 -8.38 -6.91
N SER A 115 -3.37 -7.22 -7.13
CA SER A 115 -3.37 -6.56 -8.44
C SER A 115 -2.62 -7.34 -9.52
N TYR A 116 -1.74 -8.26 -9.12
CA TYR A 116 -0.92 -9.08 -10.01
C TYR A 116 -1.37 -10.54 -10.08
N TRP A 117 -2.06 -11.05 -9.05
CA TRP A 117 -2.53 -12.44 -8.96
C TRP A 117 -4.04 -12.56 -9.04
N ASP A 118 -4.52 -13.43 -9.93
CA ASP A 118 -5.92 -13.86 -9.90
C ASP A 118 -6.11 -14.97 -8.86
N PHE A 119 -6.32 -14.59 -7.59
CA PHE A 119 -6.62 -15.52 -6.51
C PHE A 119 -7.90 -16.35 -6.75
N LYS A 120 -8.78 -15.93 -7.67
CA LYS A 120 -9.98 -16.70 -8.04
C LYS A 120 -9.65 -17.91 -8.94
N SER A 121 -8.51 -17.87 -9.64
CA SER A 121 -8.02 -18.98 -10.47
C SER A 121 -7.36 -20.10 -9.65
N ILE A 122 -6.88 -19.80 -8.44
CA ILE A 122 -6.28 -20.76 -7.51
C ILE A 122 -7.40 -21.52 -6.79
N THR A 123 -8.06 -22.41 -7.51
CA THR A 123 -8.89 -23.45 -6.90
C THR A 123 -8.02 -24.66 -6.56
N MET A 124 -8.39 -25.46 -5.55
CA MET A 124 -7.73 -26.74 -5.21
C MET A 124 -7.55 -27.71 -6.40
N LYS A 125 -8.26 -27.49 -7.51
CA LYS A 125 -8.09 -28.20 -8.78
C LYS A 125 -6.82 -27.80 -9.55
N SER A 126 -6.33 -26.56 -9.40
CA SER A 126 -5.11 -26.06 -10.07
C SER A 126 -3.81 -26.56 -9.43
N LEU A 127 -3.84 -26.87 -8.13
CA LEU A 127 -2.71 -27.42 -7.36
C LEU A 127 -2.45 -28.92 -7.61
N LYS A 128 -3.34 -29.60 -8.33
CA LYS A 128 -3.25 -31.03 -8.66
C LYS A 128 -2.71 -31.31 -10.07
N LYS A 129 -2.21 -30.29 -10.77
CA LYS A 129 -1.58 -30.46 -12.09
C LYS A 129 -0.07 -30.47 -11.97
#